data_AF-A0A522CU49-F1
#
_entry.id   AF-A0A522CU49-F1
#
_cell.length_a   1.000
_cell.length_b   1.000
_cell.length_c   1.000
_cell.angle_alpha   90.00
_cell.angle_beta   90.00
_cell.angle_gamma   90.00
#
_symmetry.space_group_name_H-M   'P 1'
#
loop_
_entity.id
_entity.type
_entity.pdbx_description
1 polymer ?
#
loop_
_entity_poly.entity_id
_entity_poly.type
_entity_poly.pdbx_seq_one_letter_code
_entity_poly.pdbx_strand_id
1 'polypeptide(L)'
;MPAPIEVDVNGDIEKAFKNLKKKMAFEGIFKELKRRRYYEKPSEEKKRKREEAERRRIKKIRRFAAQSKGRRFVAVKVVAKDHAEEERS
;
A
#
# COMPACT_ATOMS: atom_id res chain seq x y z
N MET A 1 23.11 0.44 -7.13
CA MET A 1 22.11 0.22 -8.19
C MET A 1 20.97 -0.60 -7.59
N PRO A 2 19.69 -0.41 -7.98
CA PRO A 2 18.62 -1.27 -7.48
C PRO A 2 18.89 -2.73 -7.87
N ALA A 3 18.50 -3.67 -7.01
CA ALA A 3 18.63 -5.09 -7.30
C ALA A 3 17.73 -5.48 -8.49
N PRO A 4 18.15 -6.43 -9.34
CA PRO A 4 17.32 -6.90 -10.44
C PRO A 4 16.03 -7.57 -9.92
N ILE A 5 14.91 -7.32 -10.60
CA ILE A 5 13.64 -7.97 -10.28
C ILE A 5 13.63 -9.36 -10.90
N GLU A 6 13.62 -10.37 -10.03
CA GLU A 6 13.58 -11.77 -10.43
C GLU A 6 12.22 -12.40 -10.09
N VAL A 7 11.76 -13.30 -10.96
CA VAL A 7 10.57 -14.13 -10.75
C VAL A 7 10.89 -15.55 -11.13
N ASP A 8 10.64 -16.45 -10.18
CA ASP A 8 10.77 -17.89 -10.38
C ASP A 8 9.62 -18.44 -11.23
N VAL A 9 9.94 -19.35 -12.15
CA VAL A 9 8.99 -19.90 -13.13
C VAL A 9 8.73 -21.36 -12.81
N ASN A 10 7.66 -21.62 -12.05
CA ASN A 10 7.20 -22.97 -11.75
C ASN A 10 6.12 -23.42 -12.75
N GLY A 11 6.56 -23.98 -13.88
CA GLY A 11 5.74 -24.61 -14.93
C GLY A 11 4.93 -23.64 -15.80
N ASP A 12 4.17 -22.74 -15.18
CA ASP A 12 3.20 -21.89 -15.87
C ASP A 12 3.76 -20.49 -16.14
N ILE A 13 4.29 -20.30 -17.35
CA ILE A 13 5.03 -19.10 -17.79
C ILE A 13 4.15 -17.85 -17.75
N GLU A 14 2.86 -17.96 -18.06
CA GLU A 14 1.93 -16.82 -18.05
C GLU A 14 1.76 -16.25 -16.64
N LYS A 15 1.71 -17.14 -15.64
CA LYS A 15 1.64 -16.73 -14.23
C LYS A 15 2.91 -16.01 -13.80
N ALA A 16 4.08 -16.52 -14.19
CA ALA A 16 5.34 -15.86 -13.89
C ALA A 16 5.42 -14.46 -14.52
N PHE A 17 5.00 -14.30 -15.77
CA PHE A 17 4.98 -12.99 -16.43
C PHE A 17 4.01 -12.00 -15.76
N LYS A 18 2.84 -12.48 -15.33
CA LYS A 18 1.87 -11.67 -14.58
C LYS A 18 2.42 -11.25 -13.22
N ASN A 19 3.14 -12.13 -12.54
CA ASN A 19 3.80 -11.82 -11.27
C ASN A 19 4.93 -10.81 -11.45
N LEU A 20 5.73 -10.92 -12.52
CA LEU A 20 6.77 -9.95 -12.84
C LEU A 20 6.18 -8.56 -13.07
N LYS A 21 5.13 -8.44 -13.88
CA LYS A 21 4.42 -7.17 -14.09
C LYS A 21 3.92 -6.56 -12.78
N LYS A 22 3.39 -7.39 -11.87
CA LYS A 22 2.95 -6.94 -10.54
C LYS A 22 4.12 -6.46 -9.68
N LYS A 23 5.23 -7.19 -9.62
CA LYS A 23 6.44 -6.78 -8.88
C LYS A 23 6.99 -5.45 -9.42
N MET A 24 7.11 -5.30 -10.74
CA MET A 24 7.54 -4.05 -11.39
C MET A 24 6.61 -2.87 -11.08
N ALA A 25 5.29 -3.12 -11.04
CA ALA A 25 4.31 -2.10 -10.67
C ALA A 25 4.40 -1.72 -9.18
N PHE A 26 4.68 -2.68 -8.30
CA PHE A 26 4.84 -2.47 -6.86
C PHE A 26 6.10 -1.65 -6.53
N GLU A 27 7.22 -1.98 -7.17
CA GLU A 27 8.46 -1.19 -7.06
C GLU A 27 8.32 0.20 -7.69
N GLY A 28 7.32 0.41 -8.54
CA GLY A 28 7.03 1.71 -9.13
C GLY A 28 7.91 2.06 -10.32
N ILE A 29 8.61 1.08 -10.91
CA ILE A 29 9.50 1.26 -12.06
C ILE A 29 8.77 1.95 -13.21
N PHE A 30 7.55 1.54 -13.54
CA PHE A 30 6.78 2.18 -14.61
C PHE A 30 6.46 3.66 -14.34
N LYS A 31 6.27 4.02 -13.07
CA LYS A 31 6.03 5.42 -12.68
C LYS A 31 7.31 6.24 -12.81
N GLU A 32 8.43 5.65 -12.42
CA GLU A 32 9.74 6.27 -12.54
C GLU A 32 10.17 6.44 -13.99
N LEU A 33 9.99 5.43 -14.84
CA LEU A 33 10.25 5.49 -16.28
C LEU A 33 9.45 6.62 -16.95
N LYS A 34 8.15 6.74 -16.66
CA LYS A 34 7.33 7.84 -17.18
C LYS A 34 7.84 9.20 -16.73
N ARG A 35 8.30 9.30 -15.48
CA ARG A 35 8.80 10.55 -14.91
C ARG A 35 10.15 10.96 -15.51
N ARG A 36 11.04 10.01 -15.76
CA ARG A 36 12.37 10.26 -16.33
C ARG A 36 12.37 10.47 -17.85
N ARG A 37 11.21 10.36 -18.53
CA ARG A 37 11.11 10.51 -19.99
C ARG A 37 11.50 11.90 -20.49
N TYR A 38 11.31 12.93 -19.66
CA TYR A 38 11.62 14.32 -19.98
C TYR A 38 12.35 14.97 -18.81
N TYR A 39 13.11 16.03 -19.09
CA TYR A 39 13.73 16.83 -18.03
C TYR A 39 12.65 17.56 -17.22
N GLU A 40 12.65 17.33 -15.90
CA GLU A 40 11.82 18.05 -14.93
C GLU A 40 12.70 19.11 -14.25
N LYS A 41 12.27 20.37 -14.24
CA LYS A 41 13.06 21.42 -13.59
C LYS A 41 13.17 21.13 -12.10
N PRO A 42 14.33 21.38 -11.43
CA PRO A 42 14.51 21.03 -10.02
C PRO A 42 13.50 21.68 -9.07
N SER A 43 12.97 22.85 -9.42
CA SER A 43 11.89 23.50 -8.64
C SER A 43 10.57 22.73 -8.72
N GLU A 44 10.22 22.24 -9.91
CA GLU A 44 9.00 21.47 -10.15
C GLU A 44 9.09 20.08 -9.51
N GLU A 45 10.27 19.45 -9.59
CA GLU A 45 10.54 18.21 -8.88
C GLU A 45 10.33 18.35 -7.36
N LYS A 46 10.86 19.44 -6.75
CA LYS A 46 10.68 19.73 -5.32
C LYS A 46 9.20 19.91 -4.97
N LYS A 47 8.47 20.69 -5.76
CA LYS A 47 7.02 20.91 -5.58
C LYS A 47 6.24 19.60 -5.64
N ARG A 48 6.44 18.80 -6.69
CA ARG A 48 5.78 17.50 -6.87
C ARG A 48 6.11 16.52 -5.73
N LYS A 49 7.36 16.47 -5.27
CA LYS A 49 7.77 15.62 -4.14
C LYS A 49 7.04 16.01 -2.85
N ARG A 50 6.87 17.31 -2.59
CA ARG A 50 6.11 17.82 -1.43
C ARG A 50 4.64 17.42 -1.52
N GLU A 51 4.00 17.64 -2.66
CA GLU A 51 2.60 17.27 -2.89
C GLU A 51 2.37 15.76 -2.79
N GLU A 52 3.26 14.93 -3.35
CA GLU A 52 3.16 13.48 -3.24
C GLU A 52 3.32 12.99 -1.79
N ALA A 53 4.21 13.60 -1.02
CA ALA A 53 4.39 13.29 0.40
C ALA A 53 3.13 13.64 1.22
N GLU A 54 2.53 14.79 0.96
CA GLU A 54 1.29 15.22 1.60
C GLU A 54 0.12 14.29 1.25
N ARG A 55 -0.06 13.97 -0.05
CA ARG A 55 -1.08 13.00 -0.49
C ARG A 55 -0.88 11.63 0.18
N ARG A 56 0.37 11.17 0.33
CA ARG A 56 0.69 9.92 1.06
C ARG A 56 0.33 10.02 2.54
N ARG A 57 0.63 11.13 3.21
CA ARG A 57 0.27 11.37 4.61
C ARG A 57 -1.25 11.33 4.82
N ILE A 58 -2.01 12.06 3.99
CA ILE A 58 -3.48 12.08 4.06
C ILE A 58 -4.06 10.67 3.86
N LYS A 59 -3.56 9.91 2.87
CA LYS A 59 -3.97 8.51 2.67
C LYS A 59 -3.69 7.62 3.87
N LYS A 60 -2.53 7.79 4.54
CA LYS A 60 -2.16 7.02 5.74
C LYS A 60 -3.11 7.31 6.90
N ILE A 61 -3.42 8.59 7.14
CA ILE A 61 -4.36 9.02 8.19
C ILE A 61 -5.75 8.44 7.94
N ARG A 62 -6.26 8.53 6.70
CA ARG A 62 -7.57 7.95 6.33
C ARG A 62 -7.63 6.44 6.55
N ARG A 63 -6.57 5.70 6.19
CA ARG A 63 -6.48 4.25 6.44
C ARG A 63 -6.49 3.94 7.94
N PHE A 64 -5.71 4.67 8.74
CA PHE A 64 -5.68 4.49 10.19
C PHE A 64 -7.04 4.79 10.84
N ALA A 65 -7.70 5.87 10.41
CA ALA A 65 -9.04 6.22 10.88
C ALA A 65 -10.06 5.12 10.56
N ALA A 66 -10.08 4.61 9.32
CA ALA A 66 -10.95 3.51 8.91
C ALA A 66 -10.69 2.22 9.71
N GLN A 67 -9.41 1.88 9.92
CA GLN A 67 -9.02 0.70 10.70
C GLN A 67 -9.40 0.83 12.18
N SER A 68 -9.26 2.03 12.77
CA SER A 68 -9.64 2.30 14.16
C SER A 68 -11.16 2.26 14.40
N LYS A 69 -11.99 2.60 13.40
CA LYS A 69 -13.46 2.45 13.47
C LYS A 69 -13.86 0.98 13.46
N GLY A 70 -13.28 0.16 12.58
CA GLY A 70 -13.56 -1.29 12.54
C GLY A 70 -13.10 -2.01 13.80
N ARG A 71 -11.90 -1.67 14.32
CA ARG A 71 -11.34 -2.29 15.52
C ARG A 71 -12.09 -1.90 16.80
N ARG A 72 -12.61 -0.67 16.89
CA ARG A 72 -13.52 -0.26 17.98
C ARG A 72 -14.83 -1.05 17.95
N PHE A 73 -15.41 -1.27 16.77
CA PHE A 73 -16.66 -2.02 16.64
C PHE A 73 -16.51 -3.49 17.03
N VAL A 74 -15.39 -4.12 16.65
CA VAL A 74 -15.08 -5.51 17.05
C VAL A 74 -14.79 -5.60 18.55
N ALA A 75 -13.99 -4.68 19.11
CA ALA A 75 -13.68 -4.68 20.54
C ALA A 75 -14.92 -4.49 21.42
N VAL A 76 -15.82 -3.57 21.06
CA VAL A 76 -17.11 -3.38 21.78
C VAL A 76 -17.96 -4.65 21.73
N LYS A 77 -17.97 -5.35 20.60
CA LYS A 77 -18.75 -6.59 20.44
C LYS A 77 -18.16 -7.77 21.21
N VAL A 78 -16.84 -7.81 21.40
CA VAL A 78 -16.16 -8.81 22.23
C VAL A 78 -16.47 -8.55 23.70
N VAL A 79 -16.28 -7.32 24.19
CA VAL A 79 -16.60 -6.95 25.59
C VAL A 79 -18.07 -7.18 25.94
N ALA A 80 -18.99 -6.87 25.02
CA ALA A 80 -20.41 -7.14 25.22
C ALA A 80 -20.76 -8.64 25.21
N LYS A 81 -19.95 -9.48 24.56
CA LYS A 81 -20.12 -10.93 24.56
C LYS A 81 -19.58 -11.55 25.83
N ASP A 82 -18.42 -11.08 26.30
CA ASP A 82 -17.78 -11.55 27.53
C ASP A 82 -18.68 -11.25 28.76
N HIS A 83 -19.25 -10.05 28.85
CA HIS A 83 -20.22 -9.70 29.90
C HIS A 83 -21.50 -10.55 29.87
N ALA A 84 -21.96 -10.97 28.69
CA ALA A 84 -23.17 -11.78 28.54
C ALA A 84 -22.96 -13.26 28.88
N GLU A 85 -21.72 -13.74 28.88
CA GLU A 85 -21.35 -15.08 29.36
C GLU A 85 -21.15 -15.10 30.88
N GLU A 86 -20.74 -13.99 31.47
CA GLU A 86 -20.54 -13.84 32.92
C GLU A 86 -21.86 -13.72 33.71
N GLU A 87 -22.93 -13.16 33.13
CA GLU A 87 -24.27 -13.12 33.75
C GLU A 87 -25.09 -14.42 33.59
N ARG A 88 -24.57 -15.41 32.85
CA ARG A 88 -25.23 -16.71 32.62
C ARG A 88 -24.67 -17.86 33.47
N SER A 89 -23.67 -17.59 34.30
CA SER A 89 -23.11 -18.53 35.29
C SER A 89 -23.67 -18.23 36.68
#